data_AF-A0A438J040-F1
#
_entry.id   AF-A0A438J040-F1
#
_cell.length_a   1.000
_cell.length_b   1.000
_cell.length_c   1.000
_cell.angle_alpha   90.00
_cell.angle_beta   90.00
_cell.angle_gamma   90.00
#
_symmetry.space_group_name_H-M   'P 1'
#
loop_
_entity.id
_entity.type
_entity.pdbx_description
1 polymer ?
#
loop_
_entity_poly.entity_id
_entity_poly.type
_entity_poly.pdbx_seq_one_letter_code
_entity_poly.pdbx_strand_id
1 'polypeptide(L)'
;MTVVCTIEDCPWKIIARAIGDSNIVQVHTFRNVHNHCLEDVALSQPLVRSTRASLVIDDVIRSTPEYQPRQICKDFVRQHGIQLTYLQAWQMKEKAKERSYGQPKNYYKLLPWMCERMLATNPRSSVELSYSDDDHFEKLFFAHSISIEGIGSSRWGCNYGDACFPNRYGFSKSSFNPLKWQNRW
;
A
#
# COMPACT_ATOMS: atom_id res chain seq x y z
N MET A 1 5.51 25.12 -1.54
CA MET A 1 6.49 24.25 -2.21
C MET A 1 7.83 24.93 -2.17
N THR A 2 8.86 24.21 -1.76
CA THR A 2 10.23 24.71 -1.82
C THR A 2 11.05 23.66 -2.55
N VAL A 3 11.78 24.09 -3.56
CA VAL A 3 12.77 23.30 -4.30
C VAL A 3 14.10 23.99 -4.08
N VAL A 4 15.09 23.24 -3.61
CA VAL A 4 16.45 23.73 -3.37
C VAL A 4 17.41 22.84 -4.13
N CYS A 5 18.57 23.37 -4.46
CA CYS A 5 19.66 22.53 -4.94
C CYS A 5 20.12 21.59 -3.82
N THR A 6 20.56 20.39 -4.19
CA THR A 6 21.09 19.35 -3.31
C THR A 6 22.49 19.65 -2.81
N ILE A 7 23.25 20.48 -3.53
CA ILE A 7 24.63 20.85 -3.17
C ILE A 7 24.60 21.81 -1.98
N GLU A 8 25.42 21.49 -0.97
CA GLU A 8 25.58 22.34 0.22
C GLU A 8 26.03 23.75 -0.18
N ASP A 9 25.51 24.75 0.52
CA ASP A 9 25.77 26.18 0.26
C ASP A 9 25.43 26.70 -1.14
N CYS A 10 24.66 25.96 -1.94
CA CYS A 10 24.16 26.47 -3.20
C CYS A 10 23.00 27.47 -3.00
N PRO A 11 23.08 28.69 -3.56
CA PRO A 11 22.04 29.70 -3.37
C PRO A 11 20.78 29.44 -4.21
N TRP A 12 20.80 28.46 -5.12
CA TRP A 12 19.69 28.15 -6.02
C TRP A 12 18.48 27.63 -5.24
N LYS A 13 17.33 28.30 -5.41
CA LYS A 13 16.06 27.86 -4.83
C LYS A 13 14.84 28.49 -5.49
N ILE A 14 13.76 27.74 -5.48
CA ILE A 14 12.41 28.19 -5.83
C ILE A 14 11.50 27.99 -4.61
N ILE A 15 10.83 29.04 -4.18
CA ILE A 15 9.77 28.97 -3.16
C ILE A 15 8.49 29.45 -3.82
N ALA A 16 7.48 28.58 -3.82
CA ALA A 16 6.18 28.85 -4.40
C ALA A 16 5.07 28.47 -3.41
N ARG A 17 3.96 29.21 -3.34
CA ARG A 17 2.81 28.91 -2.46
C ARG A 17 1.52 28.96 -3.27
N ALA A 18 0.52 28.20 -2.83
CA ALA A 18 -0.81 28.27 -3.42
C ALA A 18 -1.44 29.63 -3.05
N ILE A 19 -2.21 30.20 -3.98
CA ILE A 19 -2.98 31.43 -3.73
C ILE A 19 -4.35 31.03 -3.17
N GLY A 20 -4.57 31.23 -1.88
CA GLY A 20 -5.80 30.80 -1.20
C GLY A 20 -6.09 29.31 -1.42
N ASP A 21 -7.33 28.99 -1.75
CA ASP A 21 -7.79 27.63 -2.09
C ASP A 21 -7.77 27.33 -3.60
N SER A 22 -7.11 28.19 -4.40
CA SER A 22 -7.03 27.97 -5.84
C SER A 22 -5.96 26.95 -6.22
N ASN A 23 -6.09 26.36 -7.42
CA ASN A 23 -5.05 25.51 -8.03
C ASN A 23 -3.87 26.31 -8.60
N ILE A 24 -3.82 27.63 -8.36
CA ILE A 24 -2.78 28.52 -8.88
C ILE A 24 -1.67 28.61 -7.84
N VAL A 25 -0.43 28.41 -8.29
CA VAL A 25 0.76 28.52 -7.44
C VAL A 25 1.55 29.77 -7.82
N GLN A 26 1.75 30.66 -6.86
CA GLN A 26 2.59 31.85 -7.02
C GLN A 26 4.03 31.54 -6.61
N VAL A 27 5.00 31.91 -7.44
CA VAL A 27 6.42 31.90 -7.08
C VAL A 27 6.74 33.15 -6.27
N HIS A 28 7.12 32.98 -5.00
CA HIS A 28 7.51 34.08 -4.11
C HIS A 28 9.01 34.35 -4.12
N THR A 29 9.82 33.33 -4.39
CA THR A 29 11.27 33.46 -4.42
C THR A 29 11.80 32.61 -5.53
N PHE A 30 12.56 33.23 -6.43
CA PHE A 30 13.33 32.54 -7.45
C PHE A 30 14.76 33.06 -7.40
N ARG A 31 15.69 32.19 -7.01
CA ARG A 31 17.13 32.45 -7.12
C ARG A 31 17.69 31.47 -8.13
N ASN A 32 18.01 31.97 -9.32
CA ASN A 32 18.50 31.16 -10.44
C ASN A 32 20.02 31.19 -10.56
N VAL A 33 20.73 31.01 -9.45
CA VAL A 33 22.20 31.06 -9.42
C VAL A 33 22.70 29.77 -8.80
N HIS A 34 23.51 29.03 -9.55
CA HIS A 34 24.31 27.91 -9.06
C HIS A 34 25.76 28.36 -8.90
N ASN A 35 26.45 27.80 -7.91
CA ASN A 35 27.85 28.08 -7.57
C ASN A 35 28.72 26.81 -7.59
N HIS A 36 28.28 25.78 -8.31
CA HIS A 36 28.93 24.47 -8.40
C HIS A 36 28.92 23.98 -9.86
N CYS A 37 29.76 23.00 -10.18
CA CYS A 37 29.84 22.46 -11.55
C CYS A 37 28.80 21.35 -11.77
N LEU A 38 28.71 20.86 -13.02
CA LEU A 38 27.82 19.75 -13.39
C LEU A 38 28.24 18.42 -12.76
N GLU A 39 29.52 18.23 -12.48
CA GLU A 39 30.05 17.00 -11.86
C GLU A 39 29.55 16.86 -10.41
N ASP A 40 29.50 17.96 -9.67
CA ASP A 40 28.93 18.01 -8.32
C ASP A 40 27.46 17.54 -8.31
N VAL A 41 26.69 17.93 -9.34
CA VAL A 41 25.28 17.53 -9.49
C VAL A 41 25.15 16.03 -9.73
N ALA A 42 26.04 15.45 -10.55
CA ALA A 42 26.03 14.02 -10.88
C ALA A 42 26.28 13.12 -9.67
N LEU A 43 27.03 13.62 -8.68
CA LEU A 43 27.29 12.93 -7.41
C LEU A 43 26.16 13.11 -6.39
N SER A 44 25.27 14.09 -6.60
CA SER A 44 24.20 14.39 -5.67
C SER A 44 22.94 13.54 -5.92
N GLN A 45 22.36 12.99 -4.85
CA GLN A 45 21.07 12.31 -4.96
C GLN A 45 19.93 13.29 -4.66
N PRO A 46 18.98 13.52 -5.58
CA PRO A 46 17.82 14.36 -5.32
C PRO A 46 16.95 13.78 -4.20
N LEU A 47 16.78 14.55 -3.13
CA LEU A 47 15.89 14.17 -2.03
C LEU A 47 14.43 14.38 -2.44
N VAL A 48 13.79 13.32 -2.91
CA VAL A 48 12.36 13.33 -3.22
C VAL A 48 11.55 12.96 -1.99
N ARG A 49 10.71 13.90 -1.53
CA ARG A 49 9.71 13.61 -0.48
C ARG A 49 8.62 12.70 -1.03
N SER A 50 8.54 11.48 -0.50
CA SER A 50 7.59 10.43 -0.93
C SER A 50 6.13 10.87 -0.91
N THR A 51 5.74 11.78 -0.02
CA THR A 51 4.38 12.37 0.04
C THR A 51 3.97 13.10 -1.22
N ARG A 52 4.85 13.91 -1.80
CA ARG A 52 4.51 14.69 -3.00
C ARG A 52 4.70 13.85 -4.25
N ALA A 53 5.75 13.05 -4.29
CA ALA A 53 6.02 12.18 -5.43
C ALA A 53 4.95 11.09 -5.59
N SER A 54 4.27 10.66 -4.52
CA SER A 54 3.18 9.70 -4.66
C SER A 54 2.02 10.24 -5.50
N LEU A 55 1.77 11.57 -5.51
CA LEU A 55 0.73 12.18 -6.37
C LEU A 55 0.97 11.89 -7.86
N VAL A 56 2.24 11.80 -8.27
CA VAL A 56 2.63 11.55 -9.67
C VAL A 56 2.24 10.14 -10.11
N ILE A 57 2.19 9.19 -9.17
CA ILE A 57 1.89 7.79 -9.46
C ILE A 57 0.46 7.38 -9.06
N ASP A 58 -0.35 8.29 -8.53
CA ASP A 58 -1.69 7.97 -8.00
C ASP A 58 -2.56 7.28 -9.07
N ASP A 59 -2.55 7.79 -10.31
CA ASP A 59 -3.33 7.23 -11.41
C ASP A 59 -2.83 5.84 -11.87
N VAL A 60 -1.51 5.67 -11.93
CA VAL A 60 -0.87 4.38 -12.28
C VAL A 60 -1.17 3.33 -11.22
N ILE A 61 -1.09 3.67 -9.93
CA ILE A 61 -1.40 2.74 -8.85
C ILE A 61 -2.90 2.43 -8.77
N ARG A 62 -3.77 3.39 -9.11
CA ARG A 62 -5.22 3.18 -9.17
C ARG A 62 -5.60 2.23 -10.31
N SER A 63 -5.05 2.45 -11.51
CA SER A 63 -5.31 1.59 -12.68
C SER A 63 -4.61 0.24 -12.58
N THR A 64 -3.42 0.20 -11.99
CA THR A 64 -2.57 -1.00 -11.90
C THR A 64 -2.06 -1.21 -10.46
N PRO A 65 -2.87 -1.77 -9.55
CA PRO A 65 -2.47 -1.96 -8.14
C PRO A 65 -1.25 -2.87 -7.93
N GLU A 66 -1.02 -3.80 -8.86
CA GLU A 66 0.11 -4.74 -8.84
C GLU A 66 1.44 -4.10 -9.27
N TYR A 67 1.43 -2.84 -9.72
CA TYR A 67 2.59 -2.11 -10.20
C TYR A 67 3.71 -2.06 -9.14
N GLN A 68 4.88 -2.60 -9.45
CA GLN A 68 5.90 -2.91 -8.46
C GLN A 68 6.77 -1.69 -8.13
N PRO A 69 7.28 -1.57 -6.89
CA PRO A 69 8.24 -0.50 -6.55
C PRO A 69 9.46 -0.44 -7.47
N ARG A 70 9.94 -1.60 -7.94
CA ARG A 70 11.04 -1.65 -8.93
C ARG A 70 10.67 -1.03 -10.28
N GLN A 71 9.43 -1.16 -10.71
CA GLN A 71 8.93 -0.51 -11.93
C GLN A 71 8.82 1.00 -11.72
N ILE A 72 8.31 1.43 -10.55
CA ILE A 72 8.29 2.84 -10.16
C ILE A 72 9.69 3.44 -10.25
N CYS A 73 10.72 2.79 -9.69
CA CYS A 73 12.12 3.26 -9.80
C CYS A 73 12.56 3.44 -11.26
N LYS A 74 12.30 2.45 -12.13
CA LYS A 74 12.68 2.51 -13.55
C LYS A 74 11.97 3.65 -14.28
N ASP A 75 10.67 3.79 -14.06
CA ASP A 75 9.87 4.80 -14.73
C ASP A 75 10.19 6.21 -14.24
N PHE A 76 10.51 6.39 -12.95
CA PHE A 76 10.97 7.68 -12.42
C PHE A 76 12.30 8.13 -13.03
N VAL A 77 13.24 7.21 -13.24
CA VAL A 77 14.47 7.52 -13.97
C VAL A 77 14.17 7.88 -15.41
N ARG A 78 13.33 7.10 -16.10
CA ARG A 78 13.00 7.33 -17.52
C ARG A 78 12.23 8.63 -17.77
N GLN A 79 11.27 8.97 -16.91
CA GLN A 79 10.34 10.08 -17.10
C GLN A 79 10.83 11.39 -16.47
N HIS A 80 11.62 11.30 -15.40
CA HIS A 80 12.01 12.46 -14.59
C HIS A 80 13.53 12.58 -14.38
N GLY A 81 14.33 11.59 -14.80
CA GLY A 81 15.77 11.58 -14.55
C GLY A 81 16.15 11.39 -13.08
N ILE A 82 15.20 10.97 -12.24
CA ILE A 82 15.38 10.86 -10.79
C ILE A 82 15.58 9.40 -10.41
N GLN A 83 16.71 9.11 -9.77
CA GLN A 83 16.92 7.81 -9.13
C GLN A 83 16.20 7.74 -7.78
N LEU A 84 15.22 6.85 -7.68
CA LEU A 84 14.57 6.50 -6.42
C LEU A 84 15.19 5.24 -5.82
N THR A 85 15.37 5.24 -4.50
CA THR A 85 15.59 4.01 -3.75
C THR A 85 14.34 3.14 -3.77
N TYR A 86 14.52 1.83 -3.60
CA TYR A 86 13.40 0.90 -3.47
C TYR A 86 12.44 1.29 -2.34
N LEU A 87 12.97 1.72 -1.19
CA LEU A 87 12.17 2.13 -0.04
C LEU A 87 11.33 3.37 -0.36
N GLN A 88 11.87 4.37 -1.06
CA GLN A 88 11.09 5.54 -1.51
C GLN A 88 9.96 5.14 -2.44
N ALA A 89 10.25 4.29 -3.43
CA ALA A 89 9.23 3.80 -4.36
C ALA A 89 8.12 3.00 -3.65
N TRP A 90 8.49 2.17 -2.68
CA TRP A 90 7.53 1.43 -1.86
C TRP A 90 6.66 2.37 -1.02
N GLN A 91 7.27 3.35 -0.34
CA GLN A 91 6.53 4.36 0.43
C GLN A 91 5.59 5.19 -0.44
N MET A 92 6.01 5.57 -1.64
CA MET A 92 5.17 6.27 -2.61
C MET A 92 3.95 5.41 -2.99
N LYS A 93 4.16 4.12 -3.28
CA LYS A 93 3.08 3.18 -3.59
C LYS A 93 2.08 3.06 -2.44
N GLU A 94 2.56 2.90 -1.21
CA GLU A 94 1.69 2.78 -0.04
C GLU A 94 0.90 4.07 0.23
N LYS A 95 1.49 5.25 0.03
CA LYS A 95 0.74 6.51 0.12
C LYS A 95 -0.30 6.69 -0.96
N ALA A 96 -0.01 6.26 -2.20
CA ALA A 96 -0.99 6.30 -3.29
C ALA A 96 -2.18 5.36 -3.01
N LYS A 97 -1.91 4.18 -2.45
CA LYS A 97 -2.96 3.25 -1.97
C LYS A 97 -3.78 3.86 -0.84
N GLU A 98 -3.13 4.45 0.16
CA GLU A 98 -3.82 5.05 1.31
C GLU A 98 -4.80 6.14 0.88
N ARG A 99 -4.48 6.93 -0.15
CA ARG A 99 -5.43 7.92 -0.71
C ARG A 99 -6.60 7.28 -1.44
N SER A 100 -6.35 6.21 -2.18
CA SER A 100 -7.36 5.58 -3.02
C SER A 100 -8.32 4.71 -2.21
N TYR A 101 -7.81 4.00 -1.20
CA TYR A 101 -8.55 3.00 -0.42
C TYR A 101 -8.79 3.41 1.04
N GLY A 102 -8.23 4.53 1.48
CA GLY A 102 -8.22 4.95 2.87
C GLY A 102 -7.07 4.33 3.67
N GLN A 103 -7.05 4.57 4.98
CA GLN A 103 -5.98 4.06 5.83
C GLN A 103 -6.04 2.53 5.98
N PRO A 104 -4.90 1.83 6.11
CA PRO A 104 -4.87 0.37 6.27
C PRO A 104 -5.78 -0.18 7.37
N LYS A 105 -5.91 0.56 8.49
CA LYS A 105 -6.82 0.21 9.59
C LYS A 105 -8.31 0.17 9.18
N ASN A 106 -8.67 0.90 8.12
CA ASN A 106 -10.05 0.93 7.63
C ASN A 106 -10.38 -0.23 6.69
N TYR A 107 -9.37 -0.92 6.14
CA TYR A 107 -9.60 -2.00 5.16
C TYR A 107 -10.39 -3.17 5.72
N TYR A 108 -10.32 -3.37 7.04
CA TYR A 108 -10.90 -4.53 7.73
C TYR A 108 -12.18 -4.21 8.49
N LYS A 109 -12.67 -2.97 8.43
CA LYS A 109 -13.89 -2.54 9.16
C LYS A 109 -15.15 -3.27 8.70
N LEU A 110 -15.15 -3.80 7.47
CA LEU A 110 -16.27 -4.57 6.94
C LEU A 110 -16.23 -6.06 7.37
N LEU A 111 -15.10 -6.55 7.90
CA LEU A 111 -14.96 -7.96 8.26
C LEU A 111 -16.01 -8.45 9.28
N PRO A 112 -16.33 -7.72 10.36
CA PRO A 112 -17.37 -8.16 11.30
C PRO A 112 -18.70 -8.43 10.60
N TRP A 113 -19.18 -7.47 9.80
CA TRP A 113 -20.42 -7.60 9.05
C TRP A 113 -20.37 -8.76 8.05
N MET A 114 -19.24 -8.96 7.36
CA MET A 114 -19.07 -10.11 6.47
C MET A 114 -19.12 -11.44 7.23
N CYS A 115 -18.45 -11.53 8.38
CA CYS A 115 -18.46 -12.74 9.22
C CYS A 115 -19.87 -13.08 9.69
N GLU A 116 -20.65 -12.07 10.11
CA GLU A 116 -22.07 -12.22 10.45
C GLU A 116 -22.88 -12.75 9.27
N ARG A 117 -22.70 -12.19 8.07
CA ARG A 117 -23.36 -12.66 6.85
C ARG A 117 -23.02 -14.12 6.51
N MET A 118 -21.75 -14.51 6.67
CA MET A 118 -21.29 -15.87 6.40
C MET A 118 -21.90 -16.87 7.40
N LEU A 119 -21.93 -16.52 8.69
CA LEU A 119 -22.56 -17.33 9.74
C LEU A 119 -24.08 -17.43 9.54
N ALA A 120 -24.75 -16.35 9.18
CA ALA A 120 -26.18 -16.36 8.91
C ALA A 120 -26.55 -17.29 7.73
N THR A 121 -25.67 -17.37 6.73
CA THR A 121 -25.87 -18.24 5.56
C THR A 121 -25.58 -19.71 5.88
N ASN A 122 -24.55 -19.97 6.70
CA ASN A 122 -24.16 -21.32 7.12
C ASN A 122 -23.97 -21.38 8.64
N PRO A 123 -25.04 -21.53 9.44
CA PRO A 123 -24.99 -21.43 10.90
C PRO A 123 -24.10 -22.45 11.62
N ARG A 124 -23.77 -23.56 10.94
CA ARG A 124 -22.88 -24.60 11.46
C ARG A 124 -21.40 -24.35 11.17
N SER A 125 -21.07 -23.23 10.52
CA SER A 125 -19.68 -22.81 10.27
C SER A 125 -19.12 -22.07 11.50
N SER A 126 -17.80 -22.01 11.63
CA SER A 126 -17.11 -21.31 12.71
C SER A 126 -16.26 -20.18 12.14
N VAL A 127 -16.29 -19.03 12.81
CA VAL A 127 -15.49 -17.85 12.46
C VAL A 127 -14.84 -17.29 13.71
N GLU A 128 -13.54 -17.03 13.65
CA GLU A 128 -12.78 -16.36 14.70
C GLU A 128 -12.10 -15.13 14.09
N LEU A 129 -12.46 -13.95 14.61
CA LEU A 129 -11.90 -12.67 14.21
C LEU A 129 -11.20 -12.07 15.43
N SER A 130 -9.91 -11.74 15.32
CA SER A 130 -9.16 -11.11 16.41
C SER A 130 -8.58 -9.76 16.02
N TYR A 131 -8.49 -8.91 17.04
CA TYR A 131 -7.94 -7.57 17.00
C TYR A 131 -6.85 -7.44 18.06
N SER A 132 -5.89 -6.59 17.77
CA SER A 132 -4.87 -6.12 18.72
C SER A 132 -5.50 -5.16 19.74
N ASP A 133 -4.79 -4.89 20.83
CA ASP A 133 -5.21 -3.93 21.87
C ASP A 133 -5.48 -2.52 21.30
N ASP A 134 -4.80 -2.15 20.21
CA ASP A 134 -5.01 -0.88 19.49
C ASP A 134 -6.14 -0.92 18.45
N ASP A 135 -7.08 -1.86 18.55
CA ASP A 135 -8.21 -2.06 17.60
C ASP A 135 -7.76 -2.31 16.15
N HIS A 136 -6.57 -2.90 15.98
CA HIS A 136 -6.04 -3.27 14.67
C HIS A 136 -6.33 -4.73 14.37
N PHE A 137 -6.92 -5.02 13.21
CA PHE A 137 -7.13 -6.39 12.74
C PHE A 137 -5.84 -7.21 12.81
N GLU A 138 -5.90 -8.42 13.38
CA GLU A 138 -4.77 -9.34 13.47
C GLU A 138 -4.96 -10.58 12.61
N LYS A 139 -6.05 -11.33 12.85
CA LYS A 139 -6.31 -12.59 12.18
C LYS A 139 -7.81 -12.81 11.93
N LEU A 140 -8.12 -13.49 10.84
CA LEU A 140 -9.42 -14.07 10.57
C LEU A 140 -9.25 -15.56 10.27
N PHE A 141 -9.98 -16.40 11.00
CA PHE A 141 -10.12 -17.82 10.76
C PHE A 141 -11.57 -18.13 10.39
N PHE A 142 -11.77 -18.86 9.28
CA PHE A 142 -13.07 -19.31 8.83
C PHE A 142 -13.04 -20.82 8.56
N ALA A 143 -13.97 -21.56 9.16
CA ALA A 143 -14.15 -23.00 8.96
C ALA A 143 -15.59 -23.30 8.56
N HIS A 144 -15.79 -23.82 7.35
CA HIS A 144 -17.12 -24.18 6.84
C HIS A 144 -17.67 -25.42 7.57
N SER A 145 -18.98 -25.45 7.81
CA SER A 145 -19.69 -26.58 8.46
C SER A 145 -19.33 -27.95 7.87
N ILE A 146 -19.35 -28.08 6.55
CA ILE A 146 -18.98 -29.29 5.79
C ILE A 146 -17.57 -29.79 6.14
N SER A 147 -16.62 -28.88 6.38
CA SER A 147 -15.25 -29.23 6.76
C SER A 147 -15.15 -29.70 8.22
N ILE A 148 -15.97 -29.15 9.11
CA ILE A 148 -16.04 -29.55 10.52
C ILE A 148 -16.67 -30.94 10.63
N GLU A 149 -17.76 -31.18 9.91
CA GLU A 149 -18.46 -32.47 9.89
C GLU A 149 -17.61 -33.59 9.31
N GLY A 150 -16.89 -33.33 8.22
CA GLY A 150 -15.97 -34.32 7.63
C GLY A 150 -14.86 -34.77 8.58
N ILE A 151 -14.44 -33.92 9.53
CA ILE A 151 -13.46 -34.30 10.56
C ILE A 151 -14.12 -35.14 11.66
N GLY A 152 -15.36 -34.81 12.07
CA GLY A 152 -16.10 -35.54 13.11
C GLY A 152 -16.65 -36.90 12.67
N SER A 153 -16.97 -37.07 11.38
CA SER A 153 -17.52 -38.32 10.82
C SER A 153 -16.45 -39.30 10.32
N SER A 154 -15.18 -38.92 10.34
CA SER A 154 -14.09 -39.75 9.84
C SER A 154 -13.63 -40.77 10.87
N ARG A 155 -14.21 -41.99 10.81
CA ARG A 155 -13.46 -43.22 11.11
C ARG A 155 -12.45 -43.46 9.97
N TRP A 156 -11.55 -42.52 9.75
CA TRP A 156 -10.41 -42.65 8.86
C TRP A 156 -9.17 -42.47 9.72
N GLY A 157 -8.52 -43.59 10.02
CA GLY A 157 -7.17 -43.58 10.56
C GLY A 157 -6.25 -42.96 9.53
N CYS A 158 -5.91 -41.68 9.70
CA CYS A 158 -4.87 -41.03 8.93
C CYS A 158 -3.65 -40.89 9.85
N ASN A 159 -2.65 -41.73 9.58
CA ASN A 159 -1.29 -41.57 10.08
C ASN A 159 -0.82 -40.14 9.79
N TYR A 160 -0.08 -39.56 10.74
CA TYR A 160 0.70 -38.34 10.55
C TYR A 160 1.61 -38.52 9.32
N GLY A 161 1.24 -37.90 8.20
CA GLY A 161 1.98 -37.99 6.95
C GLY A 161 1.07 -37.67 5.77
N ASP A 162 1.17 -36.42 5.31
CA ASP A 162 0.74 -35.96 3.99
C ASP A 162 -0.77 -35.74 3.72
N ALA A 163 -1.07 -34.44 3.60
CA ALA A 163 -2.12 -33.83 2.76
C ALA A 163 -3.60 -34.17 3.05
N CYS A 164 -4.25 -33.35 3.89
CA CYS A 164 -5.69 -33.07 3.81
C CYS A 164 -6.04 -31.70 4.43
N PHE A 165 -5.80 -30.59 3.73
CA PHE A 165 -6.45 -29.30 4.04
C PHE A 165 -6.84 -28.54 2.76
N PRO A 166 -7.97 -28.86 2.12
CA PRO A 166 -8.41 -28.07 0.97
C PRO A 166 -9.03 -26.71 1.35
N ASN A 167 -9.62 -26.57 2.56
CA ASN A 167 -10.54 -25.46 2.84
C ASN A 167 -10.29 -24.70 4.17
N ARG A 168 -9.04 -24.58 4.64
CA ARG A 168 -8.70 -23.57 5.67
C ARG A 168 -8.22 -22.29 4.98
N TYR A 169 -9.03 -21.26 4.99
CA TYR A 169 -8.60 -19.93 4.57
C TYR A 169 -8.27 -19.11 5.82
N GLY A 170 -6.97 -18.98 6.11
CA GLY A 170 -6.45 -18.03 7.09
C GLY A 170 -5.94 -16.79 6.37
N PHE A 171 -6.43 -15.62 6.74
CA PHE A 171 -5.95 -14.35 6.20
C PHE A 171 -5.21 -13.56 7.28
N SER A 172 -4.01 -13.13 6.94
CA SER A 172 -3.15 -12.24 7.74
C SER A 172 -2.93 -10.92 7.01
N LYS A 173 -2.43 -9.89 7.69
CA LYS A 173 -2.20 -8.53 7.15
C LYS A 173 -1.51 -8.48 5.77
N SER A 174 -0.70 -9.48 5.40
CA SER A 174 0.03 -9.54 4.13
C SER A 174 -0.74 -10.17 2.95
N SER A 175 -1.91 -10.78 3.20
CA SER A 175 -2.61 -11.64 2.22
C SER A 175 -3.96 -11.09 1.75
N PHE A 176 -4.47 -10.00 2.34
CA PHE A 176 -5.75 -9.41 1.98
C PHE A 176 -5.61 -8.38 0.85
N ASN A 177 -6.20 -8.68 -0.32
CA ASN A 177 -6.37 -7.73 -1.43
C ASN A 177 -7.88 -7.43 -1.60
N PRO A 178 -8.35 -6.21 -1.26
CA PRO A 178 -9.77 -5.85 -1.32
C PRO A 178 -10.41 -6.01 -2.71
N LEU A 179 -9.63 -5.81 -3.78
CA LEU A 179 -10.12 -5.90 -5.17
C LEU A 179 -10.44 -7.33 -5.61
N LYS A 180 -9.80 -8.34 -4.99
CA LYS A 180 -10.07 -9.75 -5.32
C LYS A 180 -11.40 -10.25 -4.75
N TRP A 181 -11.97 -9.54 -3.78
CA TRP A 181 -13.20 -9.94 -3.08
C TRP A 181 -14.45 -9.22 -3.57
N GLN A 182 -14.34 -8.05 -4.19
CA GLN A 182 -15.50 -7.35 -4.78
C GLN A 182 -16.15 -8.10 -5.97
N ASN A 183 -15.44 -9.05 -6.59
CA ASN A 183 -15.92 -9.77 -7.77
C ASN A 183 -16.19 -11.26 -7.53
N ARG A 184 -16.37 -11.71 -6.28
CA ARG A 184 -16.44 -13.16 -5.99
C ARG A 184 -17.67 -13.65 -5.21
N TRP A 185 -18.68 -12.81 -5.01
CA TRP A 185 -19.99 -13.20 -4.49
C TRP A 185 -21.08 -12.35 -5.12
#